data_AF-A0A2T0SW26-F1
#
_entry.id   AF-A0A2T0SW26-F1
#
_cell.length_a   1.000
_cell.length_b   1.000
_cell.length_c   1.000
_cell.angle_alpha   90.00
_cell.angle_beta   90.00
_cell.angle_gamma   90.00
#
_symmetry.space_group_name_H-M   'P 1'
#
loop_
_entity.id
_entity.type
_entity.pdbx_description
1 polymer ?
#
loop_
_entity_poly.entity_id
_entity_poly.type
_entity_poly.pdbx_seq_one_letter_code
_entity_poly.pdbx_strand_id
1 'polypeptide(L)'
;MFTKLAYTGLLCSLLSLPLLAQQAPMSTVPHQQGTKQGQKMADPTIRAQRMADRLTKELGLDQATSQKVYTAALARAQKIDNIQASPDDNRTKAKALKANADDFKAQLKSMLTPDQFTKFESMRGRMRGGRGGMGRPDSDTDQP
;
A
#
# COMPACT_ATOMS: atom_id res chain seq x y z
N MET A 1 -24.20 -32.51 3.12
CA MET A 1 -25.63 -32.26 3.40
C MET A 1 -25.90 -30.83 2.99
N PHE A 2 -26.57 -30.63 1.85
CA PHE A 2 -26.75 -29.32 1.22
C PHE A 2 -28.18 -28.82 1.50
N THR A 3 -28.31 -27.73 2.25
CA THR A 3 -29.59 -27.05 2.45
C THR A 3 -29.75 -25.93 1.43
N LYS A 4 -30.64 -26.15 0.47
CA LYS A 4 -31.21 -25.13 -0.42
C LYS A 4 -32.30 -24.38 0.35
N LEU A 5 -32.25 -23.06 0.41
CA LEU A 5 -33.42 -22.23 0.67
C LEU A 5 -33.54 -21.23 -0.48
N ALA A 6 -34.55 -21.43 -1.32
CA ALA A 6 -35.02 -20.48 -2.30
C ALA A 6 -36.12 -19.63 -1.65
N TYR A 7 -36.04 -18.31 -1.81
CA TYR A 7 -37.19 -17.42 -1.64
C TYR A 7 -37.35 -16.61 -2.93
N THR A 8 -38.56 -16.74 -3.48
CA THR A 8 -39.02 -16.21 -4.76
C THR A 8 -40.03 -15.11 -4.47
N GLY A 9 -39.91 -13.98 -5.18
CA GLY A 9 -40.92 -12.94 -5.33
C GLY A 9 -41.12 -12.03 -4.12
N LEU A 10 -41.55 -10.78 -4.23
CA LEU A 10 -42.16 -10.03 -5.32
C LEU A 10 -42.29 -8.58 -4.80
N LEU A 11 -42.43 -7.63 -5.75
CA LEU A 11 -43.18 -6.38 -5.65
C LEU A 11 -42.43 -5.05 -5.43
N CYS A 12 -42.56 -4.25 -6.49
CA CYS A 12 -42.21 -2.86 -6.68
C CYS A 12 -42.76 -1.93 -5.59
N SER A 13 -42.00 -0.90 -5.26
CA SER A 13 -42.56 0.43 -4.99
C SER A 13 -41.52 1.50 -5.37
N LEU A 14 -41.74 2.08 -6.55
CA LEU A 14 -41.11 3.32 -6.98
C LEU A 14 -41.76 4.46 -6.19
N LEU A 15 -41.01 5.09 -5.31
CA LEU A 15 -41.41 6.32 -4.65
C LEU A 15 -40.49 7.45 -5.12
N SER A 16 -40.95 8.08 -6.19
CA SER A 16 -40.40 9.30 -6.77
C SER A 16 -40.61 10.47 -5.80
N LEU A 17 -39.53 11.02 -5.26
CA LEU A 17 -39.55 12.27 -4.50
C LEU A 17 -39.19 13.44 -5.43
N PRO A 18 -39.92 14.57 -5.36
CA PRO A 18 -39.67 15.73 -6.22
C PRO A 18 -38.40 16.46 -5.78
N LEU A 19 -37.61 16.83 -6.79
CA LEU A 19 -36.43 17.68 -6.73
C LEU A 19 -36.83 19.09 -6.24
N LEU A 20 -36.56 19.41 -4.97
CA LEU A 20 -36.53 20.79 -4.50
C LEU A 20 -35.15 21.38 -4.77
N ALA A 21 -35.08 22.22 -5.79
CA ALA A 21 -33.94 23.09 -6.04
C ALA A 21 -33.79 24.09 -4.88
N GLN A 22 -32.83 23.86 -3.99
CA GLN A 22 -32.28 24.90 -3.11
C GLN A 22 -30.94 25.35 -3.67
N GLN A 23 -30.94 26.56 -4.23
CA GLN A 23 -29.72 27.31 -4.53
C GLN A 23 -29.13 27.77 -3.19
N ALA A 24 -27.96 27.23 -2.83
CA ALA A 24 -27.17 27.70 -1.71
C ALA A 24 -26.16 28.76 -2.18
N PRO A 25 -25.95 29.84 -1.41
CA PRO A 25 -25.00 30.91 -1.74
C PRO A 25 -23.57 30.36 -1.81
N MET A 26 -22.83 30.80 -2.84
CA MET A 26 -21.41 30.49 -3.02
C MET A 26 -20.63 30.94 -1.79
N SER A 27 -20.33 29.98 -0.92
CA SER A 27 -19.43 30.19 0.22
C SER A 27 -18.02 30.21 -0.33
N THR A 28 -17.40 31.39 -0.24
CA THR A 28 -15.96 31.62 -0.25
C THR A 28 -15.19 30.39 0.20
N VAL A 29 -14.41 29.81 -0.69
CA VAL A 29 -13.48 28.71 -0.39
C VAL A 29 -12.52 29.24 0.69
N PRO A 30 -12.58 28.77 1.95
CA PRO A 30 -11.48 29.02 2.84
C PRO A 30 -10.33 28.21 2.25
N HIS A 31 -9.30 28.91 1.77
CA HIS A 31 -8.01 28.31 1.48
C HIS A 31 -7.51 27.69 2.79
N GLN A 32 -7.86 26.42 3.02
CA GLN A 32 -7.38 25.66 4.16
C GLN A 32 -5.88 25.54 4.00
N GLN A 33 -5.22 26.42 4.74
CA GLN A 33 -3.80 26.45 5.00
C GLN A 33 -3.38 25.04 5.41
N GLY A 34 -2.74 24.34 4.47
CA GLY A 34 -2.36 22.94 4.62
C GLY A 34 -1.45 22.76 5.82
N THR A 35 -2.01 22.31 6.94
CA THR A 35 -1.21 21.69 7.98
C THR A 35 -0.58 20.47 7.33
N LYS A 36 0.75 20.48 7.19
CA LYS A 36 1.57 19.30 6.87
C LYS A 36 1.46 18.31 8.04
N GLN A 37 0.27 17.76 8.27
CA GLN A 37 0.08 16.58 9.09
C GLN A 37 0.82 15.47 8.35
N GLY A 38 1.97 15.07 8.89
CA GLY A 38 2.75 13.96 8.36
C GLY A 38 1.80 12.80 8.09
N GLN A 39 1.70 12.40 6.83
CA GLN A 39 0.77 11.37 6.39
C GLN A 39 0.98 10.13 7.26
N LYS A 40 0.03 9.86 8.17
CA LYS A 40 0.09 8.70 9.04
C LYS A 40 0.14 7.47 8.15
N MET A 41 1.19 6.66 8.31
CA MET A 41 1.34 5.44 7.53
C MET A 41 0.13 4.54 7.78
N ALA A 42 -0.31 3.83 6.74
CA ALA A 42 -1.36 2.83 6.90
C ALA A 42 -0.95 1.79 7.96
N ASP A 43 -1.95 1.27 8.67
CA ASP A 43 -1.77 0.27 9.73
C ASP A 43 -0.83 -0.87 9.29
N PRO A 44 0.10 -1.33 10.16
CA PRO A 44 1.04 -2.39 9.82
C PRO A 44 0.38 -3.69 9.34
N THR A 45 -0.79 -4.05 9.87
CA THR A 45 -1.54 -5.23 9.44
C THR A 45 -2.04 -5.10 8.01
N ILE A 46 -2.56 -3.92 7.64
CA ILE A 46 -3.02 -3.64 6.28
C ILE A 46 -1.85 -3.62 5.29
N ARG A 47 -0.70 -3.05 5.68
CA ARG A 47 0.51 -3.07 4.85
C ARG A 47 1.05 -4.49 4.67
N ALA A 48 1.03 -5.31 5.72
CA ALA A 48 1.43 -6.71 5.67
C ALA A 48 0.51 -7.52 4.75
N GLN A 49 -0.81 -7.36 4.90
CA GLN A 49 -1.80 -8.03 4.06
C GLN A 49 -1.59 -7.71 2.58
N ARG A 50 -1.53 -6.42 2.22
CA ARG A 50 -1.28 -6.00 0.83
C ARG A 50 0.02 -6.56 0.25
N MET A 51 1.06 -6.67 1.07
CA MET A 51 2.32 -7.26 0.64
C MET A 51 2.19 -8.76 0.41
N ALA A 52 1.59 -9.49 1.35
CA ALA A 52 1.37 -10.92 1.26
C ALA A 52 0.46 -11.27 0.07
N ASP A 53 -0.63 -10.54 -0.14
CA ASP A 53 -1.56 -10.74 -1.26
C ASP A 53 -0.85 -10.56 -2.60
N ARG A 54 -0.07 -9.48 -2.73
CA ARG A 54 0.71 -9.23 -3.95
C ARG A 54 1.72 -10.35 -4.19
N LEU A 55 2.50 -10.74 -3.18
CA LEU A 55 3.49 -11.79 -3.35
C LEU A 55 2.83 -13.15 -3.64
N THR A 56 1.70 -13.44 -3.02
CA THR A 56 0.90 -14.65 -3.29
C THR A 56 0.49 -14.71 -4.75
N LYS A 57 -0.10 -13.62 -5.26
CA LYS A 57 -0.54 -13.52 -6.65
C LYS A 57 0.62 -13.60 -7.64
N GLU A 58 1.68 -12.82 -7.41
CA GLU A 58 2.79 -12.70 -8.36
C GLU A 58 3.70 -13.94 -8.36
N LEU A 59 3.85 -14.63 -7.24
CA LEU A 59 4.74 -15.78 -7.12
C LEU A 59 4.01 -17.13 -7.16
N GLY A 60 2.67 -17.12 -7.20
CA GLY A 60 1.87 -18.33 -7.15
C GLY A 60 2.10 -19.11 -5.86
N LEU A 61 2.08 -18.42 -4.72
CA LEU A 61 2.32 -19.06 -3.42
C LEU A 61 1.12 -19.90 -3.01
N ASP A 62 1.38 -21.05 -2.37
CA ASP A 62 0.35 -21.80 -1.68
C ASP A 62 -0.08 -21.12 -0.37
N GLN A 63 -1.20 -21.57 0.21
CA GLN A 63 -1.76 -20.97 1.42
C GLN A 63 -0.78 -20.99 2.61
N ALA A 64 -0.01 -22.07 2.78
CA ALA A 64 0.92 -22.20 3.90
C ALA A 64 2.09 -21.21 3.77
N THR A 65 2.62 -21.05 2.57
CA THR A 65 3.71 -20.12 2.25
C THR A 65 3.22 -18.68 2.31
N SER A 66 2.02 -18.39 1.79
CA SER A 66 1.37 -17.08 1.93
C SER A 66 1.22 -16.65 3.38
N GLN A 67 0.83 -17.56 4.28
CA GLN A 67 0.71 -17.26 5.70
C GLN A 67 2.08 -16.93 6.34
N LYS A 68 3.14 -17.67 5.97
CA LYS A 68 4.52 -17.36 6.42
C LYS A 68 4.99 -15.99 5.91
N VAL A 69 4.70 -15.67 4.65
CA VAL A 69 5.01 -14.36 4.06
C VAL A 69 4.26 -13.24 4.78
N TYR A 70 2.98 -13.43 5.11
CA TYR A 70 2.20 -12.46 5.90
C TYR A 70 2.86 -12.18 7.25
N THR A 71 3.22 -13.22 8.01
CA THR A 71 3.86 -13.07 9.32
C THR A 71 5.18 -12.29 9.21
N ALA A 72 6.02 -12.62 8.22
CA ALA A 72 7.26 -11.89 7.97
C ALA A 72 7.01 -10.44 7.54
N ALA A 73 5.99 -10.18 6.72
CA ALA A 73 5.62 -8.84 6.28
C ALA A 73 5.07 -7.98 7.43
N LEU A 74 4.33 -8.59 8.37
CA LEU A 74 3.83 -7.93 9.57
C LEU A 74 4.97 -7.50 10.48
N ALA A 75 5.90 -8.41 10.79
CA ALA A 75 7.09 -8.10 11.58
C ALA A 75 7.91 -6.97 10.92
N ARG A 76 8.08 -7.03 9.59
CA ARG A 76 8.73 -5.95 8.84
C ARG A 76 7.99 -4.62 8.97
N ALA A 77 6.67 -4.61 8.84
CA ALA A 77 5.86 -3.40 8.90
C ALA A 77 5.91 -2.74 10.29
N GLN A 78 5.80 -3.54 11.36
CA GLN A 78 5.95 -3.09 12.74
C GLN A 78 7.34 -2.51 13.01
N LYS A 79 8.41 -3.18 12.53
CA LYS A 79 9.78 -2.64 12.63
C LYS A 79 9.93 -1.29 11.92
N ILE A 80 9.28 -1.10 10.77
CA ILE A 80 9.29 0.21 10.08
C ILE A 80 8.67 1.27 10.98
N ASP A 81 7.52 0.99 11.60
CA ASP A 81 6.84 1.98 12.45
C ASP A 81 7.71 2.36 13.64
N ASN A 82 8.35 1.38 14.28
CA ASN A 82 9.28 1.62 15.37
C ASN A 82 10.49 2.46 14.93
N ILE A 83 11.08 2.18 13.76
CA ILE A 83 12.20 2.97 13.22
C ILE A 83 11.75 4.40 12.89
N GLN A 84 10.54 4.59 12.35
CA GLN A 84 10.05 5.92 12.02
C GLN A 84 9.74 6.75 13.26
N ALA A 85 9.18 6.11 14.29
CA ALA A 85 8.87 6.72 15.57
C ALA A 85 10.11 6.98 16.46
N SER A 86 11.27 6.38 16.15
CA SER A 86 12.48 6.58 16.95
C SER A 86 12.98 8.03 16.87
N PRO A 87 13.69 8.54 17.89
CA PRO A 87 14.29 9.88 17.86
C PRO A 87 15.58 9.95 17.03
N ASP A 88 15.98 8.85 16.38
CA ASP A 88 17.23 8.77 15.63
C ASP A 88 17.27 9.74 14.44
N ASP A 89 18.49 10.11 14.04
CA ASP A 89 18.70 10.90 12.83
C ASP A 89 18.32 10.12 11.55
N ASN A 90 18.10 10.85 10.45
CA ASN A 90 17.67 10.28 9.18
C ASN A 90 18.65 9.24 8.60
N ARG A 91 19.96 9.39 8.82
CA ARG A 91 20.97 8.45 8.32
C ARG A 91 20.90 7.14 9.10
N THR A 92 20.72 7.22 10.42
CA THR A 92 20.54 6.07 11.29
C THR A 92 19.24 5.33 10.95
N LYS A 93 18.13 6.05 10.77
CA LYS A 93 16.87 5.47 10.29
C LYS A 93 17.00 4.80 8.92
N ALA A 94 17.70 5.43 7.97
CA ALA A 94 17.91 4.86 6.64
C ALA A 94 18.68 3.53 6.68
N LYS A 95 19.71 3.44 7.54
CA LYS A 95 20.45 2.18 7.77
C LYS A 95 19.54 1.11 8.38
N ALA A 96 18.75 1.46 9.39
CA ALA A 96 17.82 0.52 10.04
C ALA A 96 16.73 0.02 9.08
N LEU A 97 16.17 0.91 8.24
CA LEU A 97 15.19 0.53 7.23
C LEU A 97 15.79 -0.41 6.17
N LYS A 98 17.05 -0.17 5.78
CA LYS A 98 17.76 -1.06 4.86
C LYS A 98 18.03 -2.43 5.49
N ALA A 99 18.50 -2.47 6.74
CA ALA A 99 18.69 -3.73 7.46
C ALA A 99 17.38 -4.52 7.56
N ASN A 100 16.28 -3.87 7.95
CA ASN A 100 14.95 -4.49 8.00
C ASN A 100 14.47 -5.01 6.63
N ALA A 101 14.84 -4.35 5.52
CA ALA A 101 14.54 -4.84 4.19
C ALA A 101 15.40 -6.06 3.79
N ASP A 102 16.67 -6.09 4.18
CA ASP A 102 17.57 -7.22 3.94
C ASP A 102 17.19 -8.44 4.79
N ASP A 103 16.78 -8.25 6.05
CA ASP A 103 16.24 -9.31 6.92
C ASP A 103 15.02 -9.97 6.28
N PHE A 104 14.06 -9.17 5.82
CA PHE A 104 12.86 -9.70 5.16
C PHE A 104 13.20 -10.46 3.88
N LYS A 105 14.16 -9.98 3.09
CA LYS A 105 14.66 -10.70 1.91
C LYS A 105 15.27 -12.05 2.30
N ALA A 106 16.05 -12.11 3.37
CA ALA A 106 16.64 -13.35 3.85
C ALA A 106 15.56 -14.35 4.30
N GLN A 107 14.52 -13.88 5.00
CA GLN A 107 13.36 -14.70 5.36
C GLN A 107 12.62 -15.21 4.12
N LEU A 108 12.42 -14.36 3.10
CA LEU A 108 11.80 -14.80 1.84
C LEU A 108 12.64 -15.89 1.15
N LYS A 109 13.96 -15.76 1.15
CA LYS A 109 14.85 -16.76 0.54
C LYS A 109 14.73 -18.14 1.18
N SER A 110 14.43 -18.22 2.48
CA SER A 110 14.29 -19.51 3.17
C SER A 110 12.90 -20.15 3.03
N MET A 111 11.86 -19.37 2.70
CA MET A 111 10.49 -19.87 2.58
C MET A 111 10.01 -20.08 1.14
N LEU A 112 10.67 -19.47 0.17
CA LEU A 112 10.30 -19.55 -1.26
C LEU A 112 11.13 -20.60 -2.00
N THR A 113 10.59 -21.13 -3.09
CA THR A 113 11.40 -21.93 -4.02
C THR A 113 12.45 -21.05 -4.72
N PRO A 114 13.51 -21.63 -5.29
CA PRO A 114 14.52 -20.87 -6.04
C PRO A 114 13.93 -20.00 -7.16
N ASP A 115 12.96 -20.53 -7.91
CA ASP A 115 12.31 -19.82 -9.01
C ASP A 115 11.44 -18.67 -8.52
N GLN A 116 10.67 -18.89 -7.44
CA GLN A 116 9.86 -17.84 -6.80
C GLN A 116 10.74 -16.72 -6.25
N PHE A 117 11.87 -17.07 -5.61
CA PHE A 117 12.80 -16.07 -5.09
C PHE A 117 13.48 -15.28 -6.22
N THR A 118 13.86 -15.93 -7.32
CA THR A 118 14.42 -15.27 -8.50
C THR A 118 13.42 -14.28 -9.12
N LYS A 119 12.14 -14.68 -9.23
CA LYS A 119 11.07 -13.79 -9.68
C LYS A 119 10.89 -12.59 -8.74
N PHE A 120 10.93 -12.82 -7.42
CA PHE A 120 10.89 -11.75 -6.42
C PHE A 120 12.02 -10.72 -6.59
N GLU A 121 13.26 -11.17 -6.75
CA GLU A 121 14.42 -10.28 -6.95
C GLU A 121 14.26 -9.44 -8.23
N SER A 122 13.75 -10.04 -9.30
CA SER A 122 13.48 -9.37 -10.58
C SER A 122 12.35 -8.32 -10.49
N MET A 123 11.31 -8.57 -9.70
CA MET A 123 10.27 -7.56 -9.43
C MET A 123 10.84 -6.37 -8.65
N ARG A 124 11.71 -6.62 -7.66
CA ARG A 124 12.32 -5.57 -6.85
C ARG A 124 13.27 -4.68 -7.65
N GLY A 125 14.04 -5.26 -8.57
CA GLY A 125 14.96 -4.52 -9.45
C GLY A 125 14.26 -3.44 -10.29
N ARG A 126 13.09 -3.79 -10.87
CA ARG A 126 12.28 -2.87 -11.69
C ARG A 126 11.78 -1.66 -10.92
N MET A 127 11.37 -1.84 -9.66
CA MET A 127 10.94 -0.72 -8.80
C MET A 127 12.07 0.26 -8.46
N ARG A 128 13.32 -0.20 -8.42
CA ARG A 128 14.47 0.66 -8.13
C ARG A 128 14.93 1.45 -9.35
N GLY A 129 14.78 0.90 -10.56
CA GLY A 129 15.11 1.58 -11.81
C GLY A 129 14.08 2.62 -12.26
N GLY A 130 12.80 2.46 -11.91
CA GLY A 130 11.72 3.34 -12.37
C GLY A 130 11.53 4.68 -11.64
N ARG A 131 12.31 4.98 -10.60
CA ARG A 131 12.19 6.24 -9.81
C ARG A 131 13.21 7.32 -10.17
N GLY A 132 14.06 7.07 -11.17
CA GLY A 132 15.13 7.99 -11.60
C GLY A 132 14.84 8.82 -12.85
N GLY A 133 13.64 8.75 -13.43
CA GLY A 133 13.37 9.30 -14.77
C GLY A 133 11.98 9.91 -14.95
N MET A 134 11.58 10.83 -14.07
CA MET A 134 10.49 11.76 -14.39
C MET A 134 11.07 13.17 -14.31
N GLY A 135 11.28 13.76 -15.49
CA GLY A 135 12.01 15.00 -15.69
C GLY A 135 11.43 16.17 -14.89
N ARG A 136 12.33 16.93 -14.28
CA ARG A 136 12.13 18.37 -14.19
C ARG A 136 12.30 18.88 -15.62
N PRO A 137 11.29 19.51 -16.24
CA PRO A 137 11.57 20.39 -17.35
C PRO A 137 12.45 21.50 -16.77
N ASP A 138 13.72 21.54 -17.18
CA ASP A 138 14.51 22.74 -17.06
C ASP A 138 13.74 23.80 -17.87
N SER A 139 12.99 24.63 -17.18
CA SER A 139 12.46 25.85 -17.76
C SER A 139 13.65 26.78 -17.92
N ASP A 140 14.38 26.57 -19.01
CA ASP A 140 15.06 27.62 -19.73
C ASP A 140 14.02 28.71 -20.00
N THR A 141 14.01 29.73 -19.16
CA THR A 141 13.57 31.05 -19.55
C THR A 141 14.70 31.99 -19.20
N ASP A 142 15.78 31.80 -19.95
CA ASP A 142 16.59 32.90 -20.45
C ASP A 142 15.65 33.92 -21.10
N GLN A 143 15.74 35.18 -20.69
CA GLN A 143 15.56 36.41 -21.49
C GLN A 143 15.26 37.62 -20.60
N PRO A 144 15.64 38.84 -21.03
CA PRO A 144 16.92 39.30 -21.58
C PRO A 144 17.67 40.26 -20.63
#